data_AF-A0A5M3XRK8-F1
#
_entry.id   AF-A0A5M3XRK8-F1
#
_cell.length_a   1.000
_cell.length_b   1.000
_cell.length_c   1.000
_cell.angle_alpha   90.00
_cell.angle_beta   90.00
_cell.angle_gamma   90.00
#
_symmetry.space_group_name_H-M   'P 1'
#
loop_
_entity.id
_entity.type
_entity.pdbx_description
1 polymer ?
#
loop_
_entity_poly.entity_id
_entity_poly.type
_entity_poly.pdbx_seq_one_letter_code
_entity_poly.pdbx_strand_id
1 'polypeptide(L)'
;MPVLAPHSPNNPSSPDIPGKTDISGVSGGSGQQLTQPVSAVLAAEFTAVPRPTVERCVADVLACAEHLGVEVTTAIIERIAREHLLAMINSAPPSSR
;
A
#
# COMPACT_ATOMS: atom_id res chain seq x y z
N MET A 1 -18.83 -68.50 6.14
CA MET A 1 -18.04 -69.20 5.10
C MET A 1 -18.83 -69.02 3.80
N PRO A 2 -18.34 -68.35 2.72
CA PRO A 2 -17.01 -68.28 2.07
C PRO A 2 -16.33 -66.89 2.25
N VAL A 3 -15.01 -66.62 2.22
CA VAL A 3 -13.78 -66.94 1.45
C VAL A 3 -13.47 -66.01 0.25
N LEU A 4 -12.67 -64.97 0.56
CA LEU A 4 -11.48 -64.42 -0.11
C LEU A 4 -11.47 -64.14 -1.63
N ALA A 5 -11.28 -62.86 -2.01
CA ALA A 5 -10.30 -62.40 -3.02
C ALA A 5 -10.16 -60.85 -3.05
N PRO A 6 -9.09 -60.27 -3.61
CA PRO A 6 -8.20 -59.45 -2.78
C PRO A 6 -7.79 -58.09 -3.40
N HIS A 7 -7.10 -57.27 -2.60
CA HIS A 7 -6.21 -56.13 -2.93
C HIS A 7 -6.51 -55.22 -4.14
N SER A 8 -6.64 -53.92 -3.84
CA SER A 8 -5.78 -52.94 -4.51
C SER A 8 -5.60 -51.69 -3.63
N PRO A 9 -4.41 -51.48 -3.04
CA PRO A 9 -4.01 -50.20 -2.46
C PRO A 9 -3.40 -49.30 -3.56
N ASN A 10 -3.45 -47.98 -3.35
CA ASN A 10 -2.88 -46.91 -4.18
C ASN A 10 -3.66 -46.47 -5.43
N ASN A 11 -4.24 -45.28 -5.33
CA ASN A 11 -3.61 -44.16 -6.02
C ASN A 11 -3.53 -42.95 -5.08
N PRO A 12 -2.34 -42.36 -4.86
CA PRO A 12 -2.17 -41.10 -4.17
C PRO A 12 -2.48 -39.93 -5.10
N SER A 13 -2.63 -38.73 -4.51
CA SER A 13 -2.68 -37.40 -5.14
C SER A 13 -4.06 -36.74 -5.12
N SER A 14 -4.37 -36.13 -3.99
CA SER A 14 -4.42 -34.66 -3.97
C SER A 14 -4.03 -34.20 -2.58
N PRO A 15 -2.86 -33.56 -2.39
CA PRO A 15 -2.69 -32.71 -1.23
C PRO A 15 -3.69 -31.58 -1.40
N ASP A 16 -4.71 -31.56 -0.53
CA ASP A 16 -5.40 -30.31 -0.22
C ASP A 16 -4.31 -29.38 0.33
N ILE A 17 -3.82 -28.51 -0.53
CA ILE A 17 -3.03 -27.36 -0.14
C ILE A 17 -4.10 -26.34 0.27
N PRO A 18 -4.41 -26.16 1.56
CA PRO A 18 -4.99 -24.91 1.98
C PRO A 18 -3.96 -23.85 1.64
N GLY A 19 -4.28 -23.08 0.60
CA GLY A 19 -3.45 -22.04 0.04
C GLY A 19 -2.87 -21.19 1.15
N LYS A 20 -1.54 -21.18 1.19
CA LYS A 20 -0.75 -20.13 1.83
C LYS A 20 -1.23 -18.78 1.28
N THR A 21 -2.15 -18.16 1.99
CA THR A 21 -2.32 -16.70 2.03
C THR A 21 -1.86 -16.34 3.45
N ASP A 22 -0.57 -16.38 3.76
CA ASP A 22 0.39 -15.30 3.45
C ASP A 22 -0.15 -14.19 2.52
N ILE A 23 -1.16 -13.48 3.00
CA ILE A 23 -1.12 -12.03 2.82
C ILE A 23 -0.73 -11.46 4.18
N SER A 24 0.56 -11.16 4.25
CA SER A 24 1.21 -10.19 5.11
C SER A 24 0.32 -9.57 6.16
N GLY A 25 0.73 -9.72 7.41
CA GLY A 25 0.44 -8.72 8.42
C GLY A 25 0.80 -7.34 7.86
N VAL A 26 -0.21 -6.57 7.44
CA VAL A 26 -0.10 -5.13 7.37
C VAL A 26 -0.22 -4.62 8.81
N SER A 27 0.80 -4.89 9.61
CA SER A 27 1.16 -4.02 10.72
C SER A 27 1.74 -2.71 10.14
N GLY A 28 0.99 -2.06 9.25
CA GLY A 28 1.22 -0.69 8.77
C GLY A 28 0.42 0.33 9.59
N GLY A 29 -0.08 -0.07 10.77
CA GLY A 29 -1.03 0.72 11.56
C GLY A 29 -0.44 2.00 12.16
N SER A 30 0.88 2.11 12.28
CA SER A 30 1.55 3.30 12.83
C SER A 30 1.76 4.40 11.78
N GLY A 31 2.21 4.05 10.57
CA GLY A 31 2.46 5.01 9.50
C GLY A 31 1.16 5.61 8.92
N GLN A 32 0.12 4.78 8.76
CA GLN A 32 -1.18 5.22 8.25
C GLN A 32 -1.88 6.24 9.17
N GLN A 33 -1.65 6.16 10.48
CA GLN A 33 -2.24 7.12 11.42
C GLN A 33 -1.57 8.51 11.33
N LEU A 34 -0.30 8.58 10.93
CA LEU A 34 0.40 9.85 10.71
C LEU A 34 -0.04 10.53 9.42
N THR A 35 -0.44 9.75 8.40
CA THR A 35 -0.80 10.27 7.07
C THR A 35 -2.24 10.76 6.97
N GLN A 36 -3.18 10.21 7.76
CA GLN A 36 -4.58 10.65 7.74
C GLN A 36 -4.76 12.16 8.03
N PRO A 37 -4.22 12.75 9.12
CA PRO A 37 -4.36 14.18 9.36
C PRO A 37 -3.65 15.03 8.30
N VAL A 38 -2.48 14.59 7.81
CA VAL A 38 -1.70 15.31 6.79
C VAL A 38 -2.46 15.37 5.46
N SER A 39 -3.05 14.25 5.03
CA SER A 39 -3.82 14.19 3.79
C SER A 39 -5.03 15.13 3.81
N ALA A 40 -5.71 15.26 4.95
CA ALA A 40 -6.86 16.17 5.09
C ALA A 40 -6.45 17.64 5.03
N VAL A 41 -5.36 18.02 5.71
CA VAL A 41 -4.82 19.40 5.69
C VAL A 41 -4.36 19.77 4.28
N LEU A 42 -3.57 18.90 3.64
CA LEU A 42 -3.09 19.13 2.29
C LEU A 42 -4.22 19.16 1.26
N ALA A 43 -5.26 18.34 1.40
CA ALA A 43 -6.41 18.40 0.49
C ALA A 43 -7.21 19.71 0.62
N ALA A 44 -7.22 20.33 1.80
CA ALA A 44 -7.83 21.64 2.01
C ALA A 44 -6.95 22.78 1.46
N GLU A 45 -5.63 22.65 1.55
CA GLU A 45 -4.66 23.64 1.04
C GLU A 45 -4.54 23.58 -0.49
N PHE A 46 -4.44 22.37 -1.05
CA PHE A 46 -4.28 22.09 -2.47
C PHE A 46 -5.61 21.75 -3.14
N THR A 47 -6.58 22.67 -3.08
CA THR A 47 -7.90 22.48 -3.72
C THR A 47 -7.84 22.28 -5.24
N ALA A 48 -6.75 22.68 -5.88
CA ALA A 48 -6.48 22.44 -7.30
C ALA A 48 -6.12 20.97 -7.61
N VAL A 49 -5.73 20.19 -6.60
CA VAL A 49 -5.35 18.78 -6.74
C VAL A 49 -6.47 17.91 -6.16
N PRO A 50 -6.91 16.85 -6.87
CA PRO A 50 -7.92 15.94 -6.33
C PRO A 50 -7.45 15.28 -5.03
N ARG A 51 -8.33 15.23 -4.03
CA ARG A 51 -8.09 14.53 -2.76
C ARG A 51 -7.50 13.11 -2.89
N PRO A 52 -7.96 12.22 -3.80
CA PRO A 52 -7.32 10.90 -3.96
C PRO A 52 -5.87 10.98 -4.44
N THR A 53 -5.51 12.02 -5.21
CA THR A 53 -4.12 12.27 -5.63
C THR A 53 -3.27 12.73 -4.45
N VAL A 54 -3.81 13.57 -3.57
CA VAL A 54 -3.14 13.99 -2.32
C VAL A 54 -2.92 12.78 -1.40
N GLU A 55 -3.94 11.95 -1.20
CA GLU A 55 -3.83 10.73 -0.38
C GLU A 55 -2.79 9.75 -0.93
N ARG A 56 -2.75 9.54 -2.25
CA ARG A 56 -1.72 8.71 -2.90
C ARG A 56 -0.32 9.31 -2.73
N CYS A 57 -0.16 10.62 -2.92
CA CYS A 57 1.11 11.31 -2.75
C CYS A 57 1.64 11.16 -1.32
N VAL A 58 0.79 11.33 -0.32
CA VAL A 58 1.16 11.18 1.10
C VAL A 58 1.55 9.73 1.42
N ALA A 59 0.83 8.75 0.86
CA ALA A 59 1.18 7.33 1.01
C ALA A 59 2.51 6.96 0.33
N ASP A 60 2.78 7.49 -0.86
CA ASP A 60 4.05 7.27 -1.57
C ASP A 60 5.23 7.88 -0.80
N VAL A 61 5.06 9.06 -0.20
CA VAL A 61 6.08 9.71 0.66
C VAL A 61 6.37 8.86 1.89
N LEU A 62 5.34 8.35 2.55
CA LEU A 62 5.51 7.44 3.70
C LEU A 62 6.26 6.17 3.28
N ALA A 63 5.82 5.50 2.21
CA ALA A 63 6.45 4.28 1.73
C ALA A 63 7.92 4.51 1.33
N CYS A 64 8.23 5.63 0.68
CA CYS A 64 9.62 6.01 0.36
C CYS A 64 10.45 6.25 1.62
N ALA A 65 9.90 6.95 2.62
CA ALA A 65 10.63 7.26 3.85
C ALA A 65 10.87 6.00 4.69
N GLU A 66 9.89 5.10 4.77
CA GLU A 66 10.04 3.77 5.38
C GLU A 66 11.09 2.92 4.65
N HIS A 67 11.08 2.93 3.31
CA HIS A 67 12.05 2.22 2.50
C HIS A 67 13.48 2.72 2.72
N LEU A 68 13.65 4.02 2.94
CA LEU A 68 14.94 4.64 3.23
C LEU A 68 15.38 4.48 4.70
N GLY A 69 14.52 3.93 5.56
CA GLY A 69 14.78 3.80 7.00
C GLY A 69 14.85 5.14 7.72
N VAL A 70 14.23 6.18 7.16
CA VAL A 70 14.17 7.52 7.77
C VAL A 70 13.12 7.51 8.87
N GLU A 71 13.42 8.10 10.03
CA GLU A 71 12.39 8.34 11.05
C GLU A 71 11.33 9.30 10.49
N VAL A 72 10.18 8.72 10.17
CA VAL A 72 9.08 9.45 9.53
C VAL A 72 8.26 10.16 10.59
N THR A 73 8.26 11.49 10.54
CA THR A 73 7.38 12.33 11.38
C THR A 73 6.33 13.01 10.51
N THR A 74 5.20 13.35 11.11
CA THR A 74 4.10 14.09 10.44
C THR A 74 4.61 15.35 9.71
N ALA A 75 5.53 16.10 10.33
CA ALA A 75 6.09 17.32 9.76
C ALA A 75 6.96 17.05 8.52
N ILE A 76 7.69 15.94 8.50
CA ILE A 76 8.49 15.53 7.33
C ILE A 76 7.56 15.10 6.19
N ILE A 77 6.55 14.28 6.49
CA ILE A 77 5.56 13.83 5.49
C ILE A 77 4.86 15.04 4.87
N GLU A 78 4.39 15.99 5.68
CA GLU A 78 3.71 17.19 5.19
C GLU A 78 4.63 18.01 4.27
N ARG A 79 5.86 18.27 4.70
CA ARG A 79 6.80 19.08 3.91
C ARG A 79 7.12 18.43 2.57
N ILE A 80 7.44 17.14 2.54
CA ILE A 80 7.76 16.43 1.29
C ILE A 80 6.52 16.35 0.39
N ALA A 81 5.35 16.04 0.96
CA ALA A 81 4.11 15.98 0.18
C ALA A 81 3.72 17.34 -0.40
N ARG A 82 3.87 18.44 0.37
CA ARG A 82 3.67 19.82 -0.11
C ARG A 82 4.58 20.13 -1.29
N GLU A 83 5.87 19.82 -1.17
CA GLU A 83 6.83 20.03 -2.26
C GLU A 83 6.48 19.21 -3.50
N HIS A 84 6.08 17.94 -3.35
CA HIS A 84 5.63 17.10 -4.45
C HIS A 84 4.37 17.64 -5.14
N LEU A 85 3.37 18.08 -4.37
CA LEU A 85 2.14 18.67 -4.90
C LEU A 85 2.42 20.00 -5.61
N LEU A 86 3.29 20.84 -5.04
CA LEU A 86 3.71 22.09 -5.66
C LEU A 86 4.49 21.85 -6.96
N ALA A 87 5.41 20.88 -6.95
CA ALA A 87 6.14 20.46 -8.14
C ALA A 87 5.18 19.91 -9.20
N MET A 88 4.13 19.18 -8.83
CA MET A 88 3.12 18.68 -9.77
C MET A 88 2.32 19.81 -10.42
N ILE A 89 1.93 20.83 -9.66
CA ILE A 89 1.24 22.03 -10.18
C ILE A 89 2.16 22.81 -11.13
N ASN A 90 3.42 23.02 -10.72
CA ASN A 90 4.38 23.81 -11.50
C ASN A 90 4.97 23.06 -12.70
N SER A 91 5.05 21.73 -12.62
CA SER A 91 5.56 20.86 -13.69
C SER A 91 4.46 20.34 -14.60
N ALA A 92 3.20 20.74 -14.40
CA ALA A 92 2.22 20.66 -15.47
C ALA A 92 2.86 21.37 -16.68
N PRO A 93 3.15 20.66 -17.79
CA PRO A 93 3.82 21.26 -18.92
C PRO A 93 3.01 22.51 -19.31
N PRO A 94 3.65 23.65 -19.68
CA PRO A 94 2.89 24.71 -20.32
C PRO A 94 2.21 24.03 -21.51
N SER A 95 0.90 23.85 -21.41
CA SER A 95 0.13 23.20 -22.45
C SER A 95 0.36 24.06 -23.68
N SER A 96 1.22 23.58 -24.57
CA SER A 96 1.59 24.24 -25.81
C SER A 96 0.29 24.57 -26.53
N ARG A 97 -0.07 25.85 -26.53
CA ARG A 97 -1.19 26.39 -27.29
C ARG A 97 -0.74 27.65 -27.99
#